data_AF-A0A917CJQ9-F1
#
_entry.id   AF-A0A917CJQ9-F1
#
_cell.length_a   1.000
_cell.length_b   1.000
_cell.length_c   1.000
_cell.angle_alpha   90.00
_cell.angle_beta   90.00
_cell.angle_gamma   90.00
#
_symmetry.space_group_name_H-M   'P 1'
#
loop_
_entity.id
_entity.type
_entity.pdbx_description
1 polymer ?
#
loop_
_entity_poly.entity_id
_entity_poly.type
_entity_poly.pdbx_seq_one_letter_code
_entity_poly.pdbx_strand_id
1 'polypeptide(L)'
;MFRWMIRKMTNGVMDTMADHYMKRMMQDPYTENVFSMFAIMQKLTPRAIIEAGIRAESGKVIERTLGSTIVLSDWHKILLNPVHMFRLPTQDDVPIQTGVTIGPQAKKPLNLEIPILISGMSYGGAISLKAKAALARGASIAGTATNSGEALFINEERREAKFFIGQYHRGGWMNIDESLRQLDAIEIQLGQGARAAAPSMGSHQIGEDLRITKKLKPGENSVIHSRIPGVNKTEDIISLVQNLKNKYGVPVGIKICATHFMERELDVAVQAGVDYFVVDGAEAGTQGGPTTLQDDVGLPTLFALARTVQYLEEHGVKQSISVIASGGLTTPGHFLKAMALGADAVYIGSIALIALLQTQIAEALPTEPPPQIPLYLGKLKEDLDVEKGAEHLANFLKSSVEEMKLVAYALGKTDLAQINKMDLVTVDRDLAQVLQIDYAGFPPGKQKPSPGANVTPGATEMMDPDESLHLQ
;
A
#
# COMPACT_ATOMS: atom_id res chain seq x y z
N MET A 1 -27.54 -52.79 4.34
CA MET A 1 -26.99 -53.41 5.56
C MET A 1 -25.66 -52.76 5.99
N PHE A 2 -24.67 -52.63 5.09
CA PHE A 2 -23.36 -52.00 5.38
C PHE A 2 -23.42 -50.53 5.87
N ARG A 3 -24.23 -49.68 5.20
CA ARG A 3 -24.46 -48.27 5.63
C ARG A 3 -25.07 -48.12 7.03
N TRP A 4 -25.95 -49.03 7.44
CA TRP A 4 -26.59 -49.01 8.76
C TRP A 4 -25.60 -49.40 9.87
N MET A 5 -24.74 -50.38 9.58
CA MET A 5 -23.70 -50.85 10.50
C MET A 5 -22.57 -49.81 10.68
N ILE A 6 -22.14 -49.14 9.60
CA ILE A 6 -21.22 -48.00 9.69
C ILE A 6 -21.86 -46.85 10.50
N ARG A 7 -23.13 -46.53 10.27
CA ARG A 7 -23.85 -45.48 11.02
C ARG A 7 -23.98 -45.81 12.50
N LYS A 8 -24.24 -47.07 12.85
CA LYS A 8 -24.37 -47.50 14.25
C LYS A 8 -23.03 -47.53 14.98
N MET A 9 -21.94 -47.92 14.29
CA MET A 9 -20.58 -47.86 14.86
C MET A 9 -20.10 -46.41 15.02
N THR A 10 -20.30 -45.55 14.02
CA THR A 10 -19.93 -44.13 14.10
C THR A 10 -20.71 -43.40 15.19
N ASN A 11 -22.02 -43.63 15.30
CA ASN A 11 -22.84 -43.07 16.38
C ASN A 11 -22.41 -43.60 17.76
N GLY A 12 -22.16 -44.90 17.91
CA GLY A 12 -21.73 -45.46 19.19
C GLY A 12 -20.37 -44.94 19.67
N VAL A 13 -19.42 -44.73 18.74
CA VAL A 13 -18.12 -44.11 19.05
C VAL A 13 -18.30 -42.64 19.42
N MET A 14 -19.14 -41.89 18.69
CA MET A 14 -19.45 -40.50 19.00
C MET A 14 -20.13 -40.33 20.37
N ASP A 15 -21.12 -41.18 20.68
CA ASP A 15 -21.84 -41.14 21.96
C ASP A 15 -20.88 -41.45 23.12
N THR A 16 -20.02 -42.45 22.97
CA THR A 16 -19.03 -42.82 24.00
C THR A 16 -17.99 -41.70 24.21
N MET A 17 -17.55 -41.05 23.13
CA MET A 17 -16.67 -39.89 23.23
C MET A 17 -17.38 -38.71 23.91
N ALA A 18 -18.61 -38.40 23.51
CA ALA A 18 -19.40 -37.31 24.06
C ALA A 18 -19.64 -37.50 25.57
N ASP A 19 -20.03 -38.69 26.00
CA ASP A 19 -20.22 -39.03 27.41
C ASP A 19 -18.91 -38.92 28.20
N HIS A 20 -17.78 -39.33 27.61
CA HIS A 20 -16.47 -39.18 28.23
C HIS A 20 -16.07 -37.72 28.42
N TYR A 21 -16.23 -36.88 27.40
CA TYR A 21 -15.95 -35.44 27.49
C TYR A 21 -16.89 -34.73 28.46
N MET A 22 -18.18 -35.08 28.46
CA MET A 22 -19.18 -34.47 29.33
C MET A 22 -18.92 -34.82 30.80
N LYS A 23 -18.57 -36.08 31.09
CA LYS A 23 -18.23 -36.52 32.45
C LYS A 23 -16.98 -35.79 32.97
N ARG A 24 -15.92 -35.69 32.16
CA ARG A 24 -14.72 -34.91 32.53
C ARG A 24 -15.04 -33.44 32.76
N MET A 25 -15.89 -32.85 31.93
CA MET A 25 -16.29 -31.44 32.08
C MET A 25 -17.07 -31.16 33.36
N MET A 26 -17.87 -32.11 33.86
CA MET A 26 -18.67 -31.90 35.07
C MET A 26 -17.98 -32.34 36.37
N GLN A 27 -17.02 -33.26 36.30
CA GLN A 27 -16.46 -33.93 37.48
C GLN A 27 -14.99 -33.61 37.74
N ASP A 28 -14.21 -33.27 36.72
CA ASP A 28 -12.78 -32.99 36.90
C ASP A 28 -12.58 -31.61 37.56
N PRO A 29 -11.61 -31.46 38.48
CA PRO A 29 -11.21 -30.17 39.02
C PRO A 29 -10.89 -29.18 37.89
N TYR A 30 -11.28 -27.91 38.05
CA TYR A 30 -11.24 -26.92 36.96
C TYR A 30 -9.87 -26.80 36.25
N THR A 31 -8.76 -27.02 36.97
CA THR A 31 -7.39 -26.98 36.42
C THR A 31 -7.05 -28.12 35.47
N GLU A 32 -7.71 -29.27 35.61
CA GLU A 32 -7.53 -30.46 34.78
C GLU A 32 -8.72 -30.67 33.83
N ASN A 33 -9.77 -29.87 34.02
CA ASN A 33 -11.02 -29.93 33.29
C ASN A 33 -10.83 -29.45 31.85
N VAL A 34 -11.46 -30.13 30.90
CA VAL A 34 -11.46 -29.74 29.48
C VAL A 34 -12.03 -28.34 29.24
N PHE A 35 -12.88 -27.83 30.14
CA PHE A 35 -13.40 -26.47 30.13
C PHE A 35 -12.31 -25.39 30.34
N SER A 36 -11.16 -25.74 30.94
CA SER A 36 -10.01 -24.83 31.04
C SER A 36 -9.51 -24.33 29.67
N MET A 37 -9.76 -25.11 28.60
CA MET A 37 -9.52 -24.69 27.22
C MET A 37 -10.31 -23.43 26.86
N PHE A 38 -11.51 -23.25 27.44
CA PHE A 38 -12.31 -22.04 27.22
C PHE A 38 -11.63 -20.80 27.80
N ALA A 39 -10.99 -20.93 28.98
CA ALA A 39 -10.21 -19.84 29.55
C ALA A 39 -8.99 -19.49 28.67
N ILE A 40 -8.36 -20.49 28.04
CA ILE A 40 -7.30 -20.27 27.05
C ILE A 40 -7.85 -19.50 25.84
N MET A 41 -8.99 -19.92 25.29
CA MET A 41 -9.64 -19.28 24.13
C MET A 41 -10.16 -17.87 24.42
N GLN A 42 -10.52 -17.55 25.67
CA GLN A 42 -10.88 -16.19 26.09
C GLN A 42 -9.64 -15.29 26.27
N LYS A 43 -8.53 -15.85 26.75
CA LYS A 43 -7.31 -15.09 27.03
C LYS A 43 -6.44 -14.87 25.79
N LEU A 44 -6.40 -15.84 24.88
CA LEU A 44 -5.57 -15.84 23.69
C LEU A 44 -6.44 -15.82 22.44
N THR A 45 -6.05 -15.03 21.45
CA THR A 45 -6.72 -15.05 20.15
C THR A 45 -6.45 -16.39 19.45
N PRO A 46 -7.39 -16.92 18.63
CA PRO A 46 -7.14 -18.11 17.82
C PRO A 46 -5.86 -18.00 16.99
N ARG A 47 -5.60 -16.79 16.49
CA ARG A 47 -4.37 -16.45 15.77
C ARG A 47 -3.11 -16.66 16.63
N ALA A 48 -3.09 -16.14 17.86
CA ALA A 48 -1.95 -16.31 18.76
C ALA A 48 -1.70 -17.79 19.10
N ILE A 49 -2.76 -18.59 19.29
CA ILE A 49 -2.66 -20.02 19.58
C ILE A 49 -2.02 -20.77 18.39
N ILE A 50 -2.53 -20.55 17.17
CA ILE A 50 -2.01 -21.22 15.96
C ILE A 50 -0.57 -20.78 15.66
N GLU A 51 -0.28 -19.48 15.71
CA GLU A 51 1.07 -18.97 15.49
C GLU A 51 2.06 -19.52 16.54
N ALA A 52 1.66 -19.63 17.81
CA ALA A 52 2.47 -20.24 18.86
C ALA A 52 2.74 -21.72 18.59
N GLY A 53 1.74 -22.49 18.12
CA GLY A 53 1.91 -23.89 17.73
C GLY A 53 2.90 -24.06 16.57
N ILE A 54 2.78 -23.25 15.50
CA ILE A 54 3.70 -23.30 14.35
C ILE A 54 5.13 -22.94 14.78
N ARG A 55 5.28 -21.94 15.66
CA ARG A 55 6.57 -21.55 16.23
C ARG A 55 7.17 -22.66 17.09
N ALA A 56 6.36 -23.31 17.93
CA ALA A 56 6.81 -24.39 18.81
C ALA A 56 7.28 -25.62 18.00
N GLU A 57 6.57 -25.96 16.93
CA GLU A 57 6.92 -27.10 16.06
C GLU A 57 8.21 -26.83 15.25
N SER A 58 8.34 -25.64 14.68
CA SER A 58 9.40 -25.35 13.71
C SER A 58 10.65 -24.70 14.31
N GLY A 59 10.53 -23.96 15.42
CA GLY A 59 11.57 -23.09 15.94
C GLY A 59 11.99 -21.95 15.01
N LYS A 60 11.23 -21.68 13.94
CA LYS A 60 11.57 -20.74 12.86
C LYS A 60 10.67 -19.51 12.88
N VAL A 61 11.11 -18.47 12.18
CA VAL A 61 10.30 -17.28 11.91
C VAL A 61 9.11 -17.69 11.04
N ILE A 62 7.91 -17.34 11.47
CA ILE A 62 6.68 -17.56 10.68
C ILE A 62 6.49 -16.42 9.68
N GLU A 63 5.99 -16.76 8.49
CA GLU A 63 5.67 -15.77 7.47
C GLU A 63 4.15 -15.67 7.27
N ARG A 64 3.63 -14.44 7.32
CA ARG A 64 2.21 -14.15 7.05
C ARG A 64 2.05 -13.42 5.73
N THR A 65 1.04 -13.82 4.96
CA THR A 65 0.69 -13.22 3.68
C THR A 65 -0.17 -11.96 3.87
N LEU A 66 -0.16 -11.07 2.88
CA LEU A 66 -0.98 -9.85 2.78
C LEU A 66 -0.70 -8.72 3.78
N GLY A 67 0.27 -8.87 4.70
CA GLY A 67 0.69 -7.79 5.60
C GLY A 67 -0.10 -7.73 6.92
N SER A 68 -0.08 -6.57 7.55
CA SER A 68 -0.77 -6.32 8.83
C SER A 68 -2.28 -6.52 8.70
N THR A 69 -2.89 -7.22 9.66
CA THR A 69 -4.35 -7.21 9.82
C THR A 69 -4.82 -6.06 10.71
N ILE A 70 -3.87 -5.34 11.33
CA ILE A 70 -4.13 -4.20 12.19
C ILE A 70 -4.14 -2.96 11.31
N VAL A 71 -5.31 -2.35 11.15
CA VAL A 71 -5.48 -1.11 10.41
C VAL A 71 -5.47 0.05 11.40
N LEU A 72 -4.45 0.91 11.31
CA LEU A 72 -4.26 2.04 12.22
C LEU A 72 -4.58 3.38 11.54
N SER A 73 -4.72 3.38 10.22
CA SER A 73 -5.18 4.51 9.42
C SER A 73 -6.71 4.55 9.36
N ASP A 74 -7.33 5.39 10.19
CA ASP A 74 -8.78 5.57 10.28
C ASP A 74 -9.38 6.39 9.12
N TRP A 75 -9.19 5.95 7.88
CA TRP A 75 -9.71 6.62 6.67
C TRP A 75 -11.23 6.85 6.71
N HIS A 76 -11.97 6.03 7.45
CA HIS A 76 -13.42 6.12 7.60
C HIS A 76 -13.89 7.31 8.46
N LYS A 77 -13.01 7.88 9.30
CA LYS A 77 -13.32 9.06 10.12
C LYS A 77 -13.16 10.39 9.38
N ILE A 78 -12.50 10.36 8.21
CA ILE A 78 -12.31 11.51 7.33
C ILE A 78 -13.43 11.50 6.28
N LEU A 79 -14.00 12.66 5.97
CA LEU A 79 -15.11 12.85 5.04
C LEU A 79 -14.75 13.92 4.02
N LEU A 80 -15.32 13.83 2.82
CA LEU A 80 -15.23 14.84 1.76
C LEU A 80 -16.46 15.77 1.86
N ASN A 81 -16.26 17.07 1.72
CA ASN A 81 -17.27 18.08 2.02
C ASN A 81 -18.03 18.55 0.75
N PRO A 82 -19.27 18.09 0.50
CA PRO A 82 -20.00 18.45 -0.71
C PRO A 82 -20.40 19.94 -0.74
N VAL A 83 -20.69 20.44 -1.94
CA VAL A 83 -21.10 21.83 -2.16
C VAL A 83 -22.45 21.91 -2.88
N HIS A 84 -23.20 22.98 -2.61
CA HIS A 84 -24.58 23.14 -3.10
C HIS A 84 -24.93 24.57 -3.50
N MET A 85 -24.75 25.56 -2.61
CA MET A 85 -25.27 26.92 -2.79
C MET A 85 -24.19 28.00 -2.77
N PHE A 86 -23.31 28.01 -1.76
CA PHE A 86 -22.23 29.02 -1.65
C PHE A 86 -21.07 28.74 -2.62
N ARG A 87 -20.89 27.47 -2.98
CA ARG A 87 -20.17 26.99 -4.15
C ARG A 87 -21.11 26.01 -4.84
N LEU A 88 -21.24 26.14 -6.16
CA LEU A 88 -22.08 25.24 -6.94
C LEU A 88 -21.30 23.96 -7.27
N PRO A 89 -21.97 22.80 -7.33
CA PRO A 89 -21.35 21.60 -7.88
C PRO A 89 -20.99 21.80 -9.36
N THR A 90 -20.03 21.03 -9.85
CA THR A 90 -19.64 21.07 -11.27
C THR A 90 -20.80 20.52 -12.11
N GLN A 91 -21.05 21.12 -13.27
CA GLN A 91 -22.11 20.67 -14.18
C GLN A 91 -21.76 19.35 -14.84
N ASP A 92 -22.75 18.48 -15.05
CA ASP A 92 -22.60 17.08 -15.50
C ASP A 92 -21.87 16.93 -16.86
N ASP A 93 -21.89 17.95 -17.70
CA ASP A 93 -21.26 17.96 -19.03
C ASP A 93 -19.78 18.40 -19.02
N VAL A 94 -19.31 18.98 -17.92
CA VAL A 94 -17.91 19.42 -17.78
C VAL A 94 -17.03 18.20 -17.50
N PRO A 95 -16.04 17.87 -18.34
CA PRO A 95 -15.17 16.73 -18.09
C PRO A 95 -14.25 16.97 -16.89
N ILE A 96 -14.13 15.97 -16.02
CA ILE A 96 -13.18 15.97 -14.90
C ILE A 96 -11.82 15.47 -15.37
N GLN A 97 -10.77 16.26 -15.16
CA GLN A 97 -9.39 15.87 -15.44
C GLN A 97 -8.88 14.91 -14.35
N THR A 98 -8.17 13.86 -14.77
CA THR A 98 -7.70 12.77 -13.88
C THR A 98 -6.21 12.50 -14.01
N GLY A 99 -5.54 13.10 -14.98
CA GLY A 99 -4.13 12.83 -15.25
C GLY A 99 -3.22 13.31 -14.14
N VAL A 100 -2.05 12.67 -14.03
CA VAL A 100 -1.00 13.07 -13.08
C VAL A 100 0.37 13.00 -13.74
N THR A 101 1.26 13.92 -13.38
CA THR A 101 2.67 13.89 -13.76
C THR A 101 3.52 13.55 -12.55
N ILE A 102 4.23 12.42 -12.61
CA ILE A 102 5.21 12.01 -11.60
C ILE A 102 6.59 12.50 -12.00
N GLY A 103 7.25 13.20 -11.08
CA GLY A 103 8.57 13.78 -11.30
C GLY A 103 8.57 14.89 -12.35
N PRO A 104 7.81 15.98 -12.15
CA PRO A 104 7.69 17.06 -13.13
C PRO A 104 9.03 17.74 -13.47
N GLN A 105 10.03 17.64 -12.59
CA GLN A 105 11.38 18.20 -12.79
C GLN A 105 12.34 17.25 -13.52
N ALA A 106 11.92 16.01 -13.81
CA ALA A 106 12.74 15.07 -14.57
C ALA A 106 12.87 15.52 -16.04
N LYS A 107 13.92 15.07 -16.75
CA LYS A 107 14.08 15.39 -18.19
C LYS A 107 12.98 14.73 -19.03
N LYS A 108 12.45 13.61 -18.55
CA LYS A 108 11.34 12.87 -19.15
C LYS A 108 10.32 12.54 -18.07
N PRO A 109 9.46 13.49 -17.66
CA PRO A 109 8.46 13.24 -16.62
C PRO A 109 7.51 12.10 -17.01
N LEU A 110 7.02 11.37 -16.01
CA LEU A 110 6.10 10.27 -16.22
C LEU A 110 4.66 10.79 -16.17
N ASN A 111 4.01 10.88 -17.34
CA ASN A 111 2.63 11.36 -17.46
C ASN A 111 1.66 10.18 -17.53
N LEU A 112 0.71 10.13 -16.60
CA LEU A 112 -0.29 9.06 -16.46
C LEU A 112 -1.69 9.62 -16.65
N GLU A 113 -2.61 8.78 -17.12
CA GLU A 113 -4.02 9.17 -17.36
C GLU A 113 -4.86 9.15 -16.08
N ILE A 114 -4.43 8.39 -15.07
CA ILE A 114 -5.10 8.24 -13.78
C ILE A 114 -4.08 8.25 -12.63
N PRO A 115 -4.45 8.65 -11.41
CA PRO A 115 -3.53 8.78 -10.27
C PRO A 115 -3.43 7.50 -9.43
N ILE A 116 -3.79 6.36 -9.99
CA ILE A 116 -3.78 5.05 -9.32
C ILE A 116 -2.74 4.17 -10.02
N LEU A 117 -1.65 3.82 -9.35
CA LEU A 117 -0.56 3.02 -9.87
C LEU A 117 -0.54 1.62 -9.24
N ILE A 118 -0.01 0.64 -9.96
CA ILE A 118 0.21 -0.71 -9.40
C ILE A 118 1.54 -0.75 -8.66
N SER A 119 1.50 -1.12 -7.38
CA SER A 119 2.68 -1.19 -6.51
C SER A 119 3.64 -2.32 -6.89
N GLY A 120 4.90 -2.16 -6.51
CA GLY A 120 5.96 -3.12 -6.79
C GLY A 120 5.74 -4.47 -6.11
N MET A 121 5.43 -5.50 -6.89
CA MET A 121 5.31 -6.89 -6.46
C MET A 121 6.27 -7.75 -7.28
N SER A 122 7.21 -8.43 -6.62
CA SER A 122 8.32 -9.09 -7.31
C SER A 122 7.93 -10.42 -7.96
N TYR A 123 8.38 -10.65 -9.20
CA TYR A 123 8.35 -11.99 -9.79
C TYR A 123 9.30 -12.93 -9.05
N GLY A 124 8.84 -14.13 -8.75
CA GLY A 124 9.67 -15.16 -8.14
C GLY A 124 9.87 -15.03 -6.63
N GLY A 125 9.89 -13.78 -6.12
CA GLY A 125 9.88 -13.50 -4.69
C GLY A 125 8.46 -13.37 -4.12
N ALA A 126 7.49 -12.95 -4.94
CA ALA A 126 6.11 -12.78 -4.52
C ALA A 126 5.13 -13.47 -5.49
N ILE A 127 4.99 -12.95 -6.70
CA ILE A 127 3.92 -13.33 -7.63
C ILE A 127 4.44 -14.04 -8.89
N SER A 128 3.55 -14.76 -9.57
CA SER A 128 3.84 -15.51 -10.79
C SER A 128 4.05 -14.58 -11.99
N LEU A 129 4.68 -15.11 -13.05
CA LEU A 129 4.89 -14.36 -14.29
C LEU A 129 3.56 -13.97 -14.95
N LYS A 130 2.57 -14.87 -14.92
CA LYS A 130 1.21 -14.61 -15.40
C LYS A 130 0.56 -13.44 -14.66
N ALA A 131 0.71 -13.40 -13.33
CA ALA A 131 0.19 -12.30 -12.53
C ALA A 131 0.89 -10.97 -12.87
N LYS A 132 2.21 -10.98 -13.07
CA LYS A 132 2.96 -9.79 -13.52
C LYS A 132 2.50 -9.28 -14.88
N ALA A 133 2.34 -10.16 -15.86
CA ALA A 133 1.85 -9.82 -17.18
C ALA A 133 0.42 -9.24 -17.12
N ALA A 134 -0.47 -9.85 -16.34
CA ALA A 134 -1.85 -9.39 -16.18
C ALA A 134 -1.93 -8.01 -15.49
N LEU A 135 -1.14 -7.78 -14.44
CA LEU A 135 -1.04 -6.47 -13.79
C LEU A 135 -0.53 -5.39 -14.75
N ALA A 136 0.54 -5.70 -15.50
CA ALA A 136 1.12 -4.79 -16.47
C ALA A 136 0.13 -4.44 -17.59
N ARG A 137 -0.54 -5.44 -18.17
CA ARG A 137 -1.54 -5.24 -19.22
C ARG A 137 -2.74 -4.45 -18.71
N GLY A 138 -3.28 -4.79 -17.53
CA GLY A 138 -4.40 -4.07 -16.94
C GLY A 138 -4.08 -2.60 -16.62
N ALA A 139 -2.86 -2.32 -16.12
CA ALA A 139 -2.37 -0.96 -15.92
C ALA A 139 -2.27 -0.20 -17.25
N SER A 140 -1.75 -0.82 -18.30
CA SER A 140 -1.64 -0.23 -19.63
C SER A 140 -2.98 0.12 -20.25
N ILE A 141 -3.99 -0.76 -20.12
CA ILE A 141 -5.35 -0.50 -20.58
C ILE A 141 -5.96 0.70 -19.85
N ALA A 142 -5.68 0.84 -18.56
CA ALA A 142 -6.16 1.95 -17.74
C ALA A 142 -5.31 3.23 -17.86
N GLY A 143 -4.26 3.23 -18.68
CA GLY A 143 -3.39 4.40 -18.90
C GLY A 143 -2.48 4.74 -17.72
N THR A 144 -2.14 3.77 -16.87
CA THR A 144 -1.28 3.95 -15.68
C THR A 144 -0.05 3.05 -15.69
N ALA A 145 0.80 3.20 -14.68
CA ALA A 145 2.05 2.48 -14.55
C ALA A 145 1.95 1.21 -13.69
N THR A 146 2.76 0.21 -14.07
CA THR A 146 3.07 -0.95 -13.24
C THR A 146 4.50 -0.87 -12.69
N ASN A 147 4.75 -1.54 -11.57
CA ASN A 147 6.04 -1.53 -10.90
C ASN A 147 6.62 -2.96 -10.76
N SER A 148 7.90 -3.12 -11.07
CA SER A 148 8.60 -4.42 -11.07
C SER A 148 8.60 -5.13 -9.70
N GLY A 149 8.60 -4.37 -8.60
CA GLY A 149 9.00 -4.87 -7.27
C GLY A 149 10.48 -5.24 -7.22
N GLU A 150 10.92 -5.82 -6.10
CA GLU A 150 12.30 -6.28 -5.85
C GLU A 150 12.67 -7.53 -6.68
N ALA A 151 12.52 -7.42 -8.01
CA ALA A 151 12.73 -8.46 -9.01
C ALA A 151 13.81 -8.05 -10.02
N LEU A 152 14.21 -9.03 -10.83
CA LEU A 152 15.00 -8.78 -12.04
C LEU A 152 14.11 -8.23 -13.17
N PHE A 153 14.74 -7.77 -14.25
CA PHE A 153 14.02 -7.23 -15.40
C PHE A 153 13.41 -8.34 -16.24
N ILE A 154 12.11 -8.23 -16.52
CA ILE A 154 11.33 -9.25 -17.20
C ILE A 154 10.82 -8.66 -18.51
N ASN A 155 11.21 -9.28 -19.62
CA ASN A 155 10.82 -8.81 -20.95
C ASN A 155 9.31 -8.95 -21.16
N GLU A 156 8.70 -10.02 -20.65
CA GLU A 156 7.26 -10.25 -20.70
C GLU A 156 6.51 -9.09 -20.03
N GLU A 157 6.89 -8.71 -18.81
CA GLU A 157 6.25 -7.59 -18.11
C GLU A 157 6.45 -6.26 -18.87
N ARG A 158 7.66 -5.98 -19.35
CA ARG A 158 7.95 -4.75 -20.12
C ARG A 158 7.12 -4.66 -21.40
N ARG A 159 6.89 -5.77 -22.10
CA ARG A 159 6.07 -5.80 -23.33
C ARG A 159 4.61 -5.46 -23.05
N GLU A 160 4.11 -5.85 -21.89
CA GLU A 160 2.74 -5.57 -21.47
C GLU A 160 2.57 -4.16 -20.87
N ALA A 161 3.66 -3.55 -20.39
CA ALA A 161 3.65 -2.27 -19.71
C ALA A 161 3.82 -1.07 -20.67
N LYS A 162 2.79 -0.23 -20.75
CA LYS A 162 2.83 1.10 -21.38
C LYS A 162 3.80 2.00 -20.62
N PHE A 163 3.70 2.00 -19.29
CA PHE A 163 4.61 2.68 -18.38
C PHE A 163 5.14 1.72 -17.33
N PHE A 164 6.47 1.64 -17.22
CA PHE A 164 7.13 0.68 -16.35
C PHE A 164 8.07 1.35 -15.34
N ILE A 165 7.74 1.21 -14.06
CA ILE A 165 8.57 1.64 -12.94
C ILE A 165 9.42 0.45 -12.49
N GLY A 166 10.75 0.59 -12.54
CA GLY A 166 11.65 -0.46 -12.07
C GLY A 166 12.25 -0.11 -10.71
N GLN A 167 12.25 -1.07 -9.78
CA GLN A 167 12.86 -0.86 -8.47
C GLN A 167 14.37 -1.09 -8.51
N TYR A 168 15.15 -0.05 -8.25
CA TYR A 168 16.57 -0.17 -7.92
C TYR A 168 16.69 -0.64 -6.47
N HIS A 169 16.98 -1.93 -6.26
CA HIS A 169 16.71 -2.59 -4.97
C HIS A 169 17.93 -3.32 -4.40
N ARG A 170 17.78 -3.78 -3.15
CA ARG A 170 18.88 -4.33 -2.32
C ARG A 170 19.37 -5.72 -2.75
N GLY A 171 18.67 -6.38 -3.66
CA GLY A 171 19.12 -7.64 -4.28
C GLY A 171 19.94 -7.45 -5.56
N GLY A 172 19.93 -6.24 -6.14
CA GLY A 172 20.83 -5.87 -7.25
C GLY A 172 20.44 -6.38 -8.64
N TRP A 173 19.43 -7.23 -8.79
CA TRP A 173 19.13 -7.86 -10.09
C TRP A 173 18.56 -6.90 -11.13
N MET A 174 17.80 -5.86 -10.71
CA MET A 174 17.37 -4.76 -11.57
C MET A 174 18.48 -3.73 -11.85
N ASN A 175 19.50 -3.69 -11.00
CA ASN A 175 20.45 -2.57 -10.89
C ASN A 175 21.55 -2.61 -11.97
N ILE A 176 21.19 -3.04 -13.18
CA ILE A 176 22.08 -3.14 -14.34
C ILE A 176 21.69 -2.12 -15.41
N ASP A 177 22.69 -1.59 -16.12
CA ASP A 177 22.51 -0.50 -17.09
C ASP A 177 21.45 -0.81 -18.16
N GLU A 178 21.49 -2.03 -18.71
CA GLU A 178 20.57 -2.48 -19.76
C GLU A 178 19.11 -2.48 -19.31
N SER A 179 18.83 -2.91 -18.08
CA SER A 179 17.48 -2.89 -17.52
C SER A 179 17.01 -1.48 -17.23
N LEU A 180 17.87 -0.67 -16.59
CA LEU A 180 17.50 0.69 -16.16
C LEU A 180 17.22 1.64 -17.33
N ARG A 181 17.84 1.43 -18.50
CA ARG A 181 17.55 2.20 -19.73
C ARG A 181 16.16 1.96 -20.30
N GLN A 182 15.51 0.87 -19.93
CA GLN A 182 14.20 0.47 -20.43
C GLN A 182 13.06 0.88 -19.49
N LEU A 183 13.33 1.67 -18.45
CA LEU A 183 12.33 2.08 -17.48
C LEU A 183 11.80 3.48 -17.78
N ASP A 184 10.54 3.73 -17.42
CA ASP A 184 9.89 5.04 -17.52
C ASP A 184 9.99 5.83 -16.20
N ALA A 185 10.30 5.15 -15.10
CA ALA A 185 10.79 5.73 -13.84
C ALA A 185 11.60 4.71 -13.05
N ILE A 186 12.49 5.19 -12.18
CA ILE A 186 13.33 4.36 -11.31
C ILE A 186 12.92 4.62 -9.86
N GLU A 187 12.62 3.56 -9.12
CA GLU A 187 12.26 3.63 -7.70
C GLU A 187 13.37 2.99 -6.87
N ILE A 188 14.16 3.79 -6.14
CA ILE A 188 15.15 3.26 -5.22
C ILE A 188 14.42 2.69 -4.01
N GLN A 189 14.42 1.37 -3.91
CA GLN A 189 13.69 0.66 -2.87
C GLN A 189 14.60 0.34 -1.67
N LEU A 190 14.39 1.05 -0.57
CA LEU A 190 15.11 0.90 0.70
C LEU A 190 14.32 0.09 1.75
N GLY A 191 12.99 0.10 1.69
CA GLY A 191 12.16 -0.65 2.62
C GLY A 191 10.66 -0.64 2.28
N GLN A 192 9.92 -1.60 2.82
CA GLN A 192 8.50 -1.79 2.53
C GLN A 192 7.70 -1.80 3.84
N GLY A 193 6.49 -1.25 3.87
CA GLY A 193 5.67 -1.17 5.08
C GLY A 193 5.54 -2.50 5.85
N ALA A 194 5.40 -3.61 5.14
CA ALA A 194 5.23 -4.95 5.73
C ALA A 194 6.51 -5.65 6.21
N ARG A 195 7.70 -5.16 5.81
CA ARG A 195 9.00 -5.82 6.06
C ARG A 195 10.10 -4.86 6.53
N ALA A 196 9.80 -3.57 6.61
CA ALA A 196 10.78 -2.51 6.79
C ALA A 196 11.97 -2.68 5.84
N ALA A 197 13.19 -2.47 6.34
CA ALA A 197 14.45 -2.75 5.65
C ALA A 197 15.06 -4.12 6.05
N ALA A 198 14.26 -5.04 6.62
CA ALA A 198 14.78 -6.34 7.02
C ALA A 198 15.30 -7.12 5.79
N PRO A 199 16.38 -7.91 5.95
CA PRO A 199 16.84 -8.78 4.88
C PRO A 199 15.83 -9.91 4.62
N SER A 200 15.88 -10.46 3.42
CA SER A 200 15.10 -11.64 3.04
C SER A 200 16.02 -12.67 2.40
N MET A 201 15.83 -13.95 2.73
CA MET A 201 16.59 -15.06 2.15
C MET A 201 15.62 -16.11 1.63
N GLY A 202 15.53 -16.25 0.31
CA GLY A 202 14.76 -17.28 -0.37
C GLY A 202 15.67 -18.37 -0.92
N SER A 203 15.78 -19.50 -0.21
CA SER A 203 16.71 -20.58 -0.56
C SER A 203 16.14 -21.63 -1.52
N HIS A 204 14.96 -22.17 -1.18
CA HIS A 204 14.63 -23.54 -1.57
C HIS A 204 13.51 -23.66 -2.60
N GLN A 205 12.88 -22.55 -2.99
CA GLN A 205 11.64 -22.60 -3.77
C GLN A 205 11.69 -21.77 -5.06
N ILE A 206 12.88 -21.25 -5.42
CA ILE A 206 13.10 -20.57 -6.71
C ILE A 206 13.35 -21.62 -7.79
N GLY A 207 12.59 -21.55 -8.89
CA GLY A 207 12.75 -22.43 -10.05
C GLY A 207 14.10 -22.21 -10.75
N GLU A 208 14.57 -23.24 -11.47
CA GLU A 208 15.91 -23.27 -12.05
C GLU A 208 16.17 -22.11 -13.02
N ASP A 209 15.20 -21.79 -13.89
CA ASP A 209 15.32 -20.67 -14.84
C ASP A 209 15.61 -19.35 -14.14
N LEU A 210 14.88 -19.07 -13.05
CA LEU A 210 15.06 -17.85 -12.26
C LEU A 210 16.40 -17.86 -11.51
N ARG A 211 16.88 -19.04 -11.12
CA ARG A 211 18.19 -19.24 -10.48
C ARG A 211 19.32 -18.89 -11.45
N ILE A 212 19.23 -19.33 -12.70
CA ILE A 212 20.15 -19.00 -13.80
C ILE A 212 20.15 -17.49 -14.05
N THR A 213 18.97 -16.85 -14.21
CA THR A 213 18.88 -15.41 -14.47
C THR A 213 19.43 -14.58 -13.31
N LYS A 214 19.22 -15.03 -12.06
CA LYS A 214 19.79 -14.39 -10.87
C LYS A 214 21.27 -14.72 -10.62
N LYS A 215 21.90 -15.55 -11.47
CA LYS A 215 23.28 -16.04 -11.34
C LYS A 215 23.57 -16.73 -9.99
N LEU A 216 22.57 -17.45 -9.48
CA LEU A 216 22.67 -18.20 -8.23
C LEU A 216 23.16 -19.62 -8.51
N LYS A 217 24.09 -20.13 -7.68
CA LYS A 217 24.53 -21.52 -7.76
C LYS A 217 23.43 -22.48 -7.26
N PRO A 218 23.48 -23.77 -7.63
CA PRO A 218 22.62 -24.78 -7.04
C PRO A 218 22.71 -24.76 -5.51
N GLY A 219 21.56 -24.67 -4.84
CA GLY A 219 21.47 -24.58 -3.37
C GLY A 219 21.80 -23.21 -2.76
N GLU A 220 22.23 -22.22 -3.56
CA GLU A 220 22.49 -20.86 -3.08
C GLU A 220 21.19 -20.10 -2.81
N ASN A 221 21.18 -19.29 -1.75
CA ASN A 221 20.05 -18.48 -1.36
C ASN A 221 19.94 -17.23 -2.23
N SER A 222 18.74 -16.92 -2.72
CA SER A 222 18.45 -15.58 -3.21
C SER A 222 18.33 -14.64 -2.02
N VAL A 223 19.25 -13.69 -1.90
CA VAL A 223 19.30 -12.75 -0.77
C VAL A 223 18.87 -11.36 -1.24
N ILE A 224 17.95 -10.75 -0.49
CA ILE A 224 17.73 -9.32 -0.49
C ILE A 224 18.39 -8.80 0.78
N HIS A 225 19.43 -7.99 0.62
CA HIS A 225 20.19 -7.46 1.75
C HIS A 225 19.39 -6.38 2.51
N SER A 226 19.84 -6.02 3.71
CA SER A 226 19.25 -4.91 4.46
C SER A 226 19.57 -3.54 3.86
N ARG A 227 20.65 -3.45 3.08
CA ARG A 227 21.13 -2.22 2.42
C ARG A 227 21.45 -2.50 0.96
N ILE A 228 21.40 -1.46 0.13
CA ILE A 228 21.86 -1.56 -1.26
C ILE A 228 23.37 -1.83 -1.26
N PRO A 229 23.87 -2.83 -2.01
CA PRO A 229 25.29 -3.07 -2.14
C PRO A 229 26.05 -1.80 -2.57
N GLY A 230 27.08 -1.42 -1.80
CA GLY A 230 27.86 -0.20 -2.03
C GLY A 230 27.36 1.05 -1.32
N VAL A 231 26.15 1.02 -0.74
CA VAL A 231 25.61 2.13 0.07
C VAL A 231 25.86 1.85 1.55
N ASN A 232 26.71 2.65 2.18
CA ASN A 232 27.09 2.49 3.59
C ASN A 232 26.80 3.72 4.45
N LYS A 233 26.64 4.89 3.84
CA LYS A 233 26.33 6.17 4.50
C LYS A 233 25.39 7.02 3.65
N THR A 234 24.84 8.06 4.25
CA THR A 234 23.87 8.98 3.63
C THR A 234 24.35 9.57 2.31
N GLU A 235 25.63 9.96 2.22
CA GLU A 235 26.20 10.57 1.02
C GLU A 235 26.21 9.61 -0.17
N ASP A 236 26.23 8.30 0.08
CA ASP A 236 26.18 7.28 -0.98
C ASP A 236 24.79 7.23 -1.61
N ILE A 237 23.71 7.42 -0.84
CA ILE A 237 22.33 7.53 -1.36
C ILE A 237 22.18 8.79 -2.19
N ILE A 238 22.66 9.94 -1.69
CA ILE A 238 22.63 11.22 -2.41
C ILE A 238 23.34 11.07 -3.77
N SER A 239 24.54 10.50 -3.75
CA SER A 239 25.33 10.25 -4.98
C SER A 239 24.62 9.27 -5.91
N LEU A 240 23.98 8.22 -5.38
CA LEU A 240 23.23 7.25 -6.17
C LEU A 240 22.07 7.90 -6.93
N VAL A 241 21.22 8.67 -6.23
CA VAL A 241 20.08 9.38 -6.85
C VAL A 241 20.56 10.28 -7.98
N GLN A 242 21.56 11.14 -7.70
CA GLN A 242 22.09 12.08 -8.68
C GLN A 242 22.66 11.36 -9.91
N ASN A 243 23.40 10.26 -9.72
CA ASN A 243 23.93 9.45 -10.81
C ASN A 243 22.83 8.83 -11.67
N LEU A 244 21.78 8.27 -11.07
CA LEU A 244 20.66 7.68 -11.80
C LEU A 244 19.92 8.76 -12.62
N LYS A 245 19.62 9.92 -12.00
CA LYS A 245 18.96 11.04 -12.67
C LYS A 245 19.76 11.55 -13.86
N ASN A 246 21.06 11.79 -13.66
CA ASN A 246 21.95 12.30 -14.70
C ASN A 246 22.05 11.35 -15.89
N LYS A 247 22.09 10.04 -15.61
CA LYS A 247 22.33 9.01 -16.61
C LYS A 247 21.10 8.61 -17.42
N TYR A 248 19.93 8.51 -16.80
CA TYR A 248 18.72 7.98 -17.45
C TYR A 248 17.68 9.05 -17.80
N GLY A 249 17.64 10.16 -17.06
CA GLY A 249 16.76 11.31 -17.33
C GLY A 249 15.26 11.09 -17.05
N VAL A 250 14.85 9.86 -16.73
CA VAL A 250 13.52 9.53 -16.21
C VAL A 250 13.40 9.88 -14.72
N PRO A 251 12.19 9.97 -14.13
CA PRO A 251 12.02 10.29 -12.73
C PRO A 251 12.73 9.25 -11.85
N VAL A 252 13.49 9.72 -10.86
CA VAL A 252 14.11 8.87 -9.86
C VAL A 252 13.55 9.22 -8.50
N GLY A 253 12.94 8.24 -7.84
CA GLY A 253 12.36 8.41 -6.52
C GLY A 253 12.91 7.43 -5.49
N ILE A 254 12.55 7.66 -4.23
CA ILE A 254 12.88 6.77 -3.12
C ILE A 254 11.59 6.21 -2.53
N LYS A 255 11.59 4.92 -2.24
CA LYS A 255 10.55 4.26 -1.43
C LYS A 255 11.13 3.81 -0.10
N ILE A 256 10.44 4.15 0.98
CA ILE A 256 10.74 3.68 2.33
C ILE A 256 9.50 3.14 3.02
N CYS A 257 9.72 2.24 3.99
CA CYS A 257 8.76 2.02 5.06
C CYS A 257 8.71 3.29 5.92
N ALA A 258 7.51 3.81 6.16
CA ALA A 258 7.34 5.02 6.95
C ALA A 258 7.92 4.84 8.37
N THR A 259 8.84 5.71 8.77
CA THR A 259 9.50 5.64 10.08
C THR A 259 9.05 6.79 10.98
N HIS A 260 9.23 6.65 12.29
CA HIS A 260 8.95 7.76 13.22
C HIS A 260 9.78 9.03 12.92
N PHE A 261 10.97 8.87 12.34
CA PHE A 261 11.91 9.94 12.01
C PHE A 261 11.87 10.35 10.53
N MET A 262 10.73 10.18 9.88
CA MET A 262 10.59 10.38 8.43
C MET A 262 11.03 11.76 7.92
N GLU A 263 10.96 12.83 8.71
CA GLU A 263 11.46 14.15 8.31
C GLU A 263 12.97 14.13 8.09
N ARG A 264 13.72 13.34 8.88
CA ARG A 264 15.16 13.14 8.67
C ARG A 264 15.45 12.31 7.42
N GLU A 265 14.58 11.34 7.11
CA GLU A 265 14.68 10.58 5.86
C GLU A 265 14.37 11.49 4.65
N LEU A 266 13.40 12.39 4.80
CA LEU A 266 13.03 13.39 3.80
C LEU A 266 14.12 14.43 3.61
N ASP A 267 14.82 14.88 4.66
CA ASP A 267 16.00 15.74 4.54
C ASP A 267 17.01 15.14 3.56
N VAL A 268 17.28 13.84 3.69
CA VAL A 268 18.20 13.11 2.80
C VAL A 268 17.65 13.04 1.38
N ALA A 269 16.36 12.71 1.22
CA ALA A 269 15.73 12.62 -0.10
C ALA A 269 15.71 13.96 -0.84
N VAL A 270 15.41 15.05 -0.13
CA VAL A 270 15.43 16.43 -0.67
C VAL A 270 16.85 16.83 -1.06
N GLN A 271 17.85 16.57 -0.21
CA GLN A 271 19.27 16.82 -0.54
C GLN A 271 19.75 16.00 -1.73
N ALA A 272 19.27 14.76 -1.86
CA ALA A 272 19.53 13.91 -3.01
C ALA A 272 18.90 14.43 -4.30
N GLY A 273 17.89 15.30 -4.18
CA GLY A 273 17.15 15.86 -5.30
C GLY A 273 16.29 14.81 -5.99
N VAL A 274 15.58 13.97 -5.23
CA VAL A 274 14.62 13.00 -5.82
C VAL A 274 13.52 13.70 -6.61
N ASP A 275 13.00 13.05 -7.64
CA ASP A 275 11.85 13.54 -8.42
C ASP A 275 10.51 13.16 -7.79
N TYR A 276 10.49 12.05 -7.04
CA TYR A 276 9.31 11.63 -6.28
C TYR A 276 9.69 10.84 -5.02
N PHE A 277 8.77 10.75 -4.08
CA PHE A 277 8.93 10.04 -2.82
C PHE A 277 7.72 9.15 -2.56
N VAL A 278 7.95 7.89 -2.24
CA VAL A 278 6.90 6.92 -1.94
C VAL A 278 6.88 6.69 -0.44
N VAL A 279 5.78 7.08 0.20
CA VAL A 279 5.53 6.83 1.61
C VAL A 279 4.72 5.54 1.75
N ASP A 280 5.37 4.48 2.22
CA ASP A 280 4.75 3.16 2.40
C ASP A 280 4.45 2.90 3.87
N GLY A 281 3.18 3.04 4.26
CA GLY A 281 2.74 2.84 5.63
C GLY A 281 2.74 1.38 6.08
N ALA A 282 2.70 1.17 7.39
CA ALA A 282 2.75 -0.15 8.03
C ALA A 282 1.65 -1.12 7.52
N GLU A 283 0.53 -0.60 7.01
CA GLU A 283 -0.55 -1.40 6.42
C GLU A 283 -0.26 -1.95 5.01
N ALA A 284 0.98 -1.83 4.52
CA ALA A 284 1.38 -2.44 3.26
C ALA A 284 1.28 -3.97 3.29
N GLY A 285 1.01 -4.56 2.12
CA GLY A 285 0.97 -6.01 1.95
C GLY A 285 2.33 -6.61 1.64
N THR A 286 2.49 -7.92 1.84
CA THR A 286 3.64 -8.73 1.39
C THR A 286 3.17 -10.12 0.98
N GLN A 287 3.87 -10.82 0.10
CA GLN A 287 3.57 -12.24 -0.17
C GLN A 287 3.76 -13.10 1.09
N GLY A 288 4.73 -12.75 1.90
CA GLY A 288 5.10 -13.45 3.13
C GLY A 288 6.07 -12.56 3.90
N GLY A 289 6.01 -12.57 5.22
CA GLY A 289 6.98 -11.86 6.05
C GLY A 289 6.77 -12.10 7.54
N PRO A 290 7.78 -11.83 8.38
CA PRO A 290 7.68 -12.00 9.82
C PRO A 290 6.51 -11.22 10.41
N THR A 291 5.68 -11.86 11.24
CA THR A 291 4.47 -11.22 11.78
C THR A 291 4.77 -9.96 12.59
N THR A 292 5.85 -9.95 13.38
CA THR A 292 6.31 -8.77 14.14
C THR A 292 6.68 -7.59 13.24
N LEU A 293 7.30 -7.83 12.08
CA LEU A 293 7.62 -6.74 11.16
C LEU A 293 6.37 -6.12 10.51
N GLN A 294 5.29 -6.88 10.44
CA GLN A 294 4.02 -6.40 9.88
C GLN A 294 3.17 -5.68 10.93
N ASP A 295 3.14 -6.20 12.16
CA ASP A 295 2.23 -5.70 13.19
C ASP A 295 2.84 -4.56 14.04
N ASP A 296 4.17 -4.52 14.20
CA ASP A 296 4.84 -3.67 15.21
C ASP A 296 5.85 -2.66 14.63
N VAL A 297 6.06 -2.64 13.30
CA VAL A 297 7.11 -1.81 12.68
C VAL A 297 6.53 -0.87 11.63
N GLY A 298 6.90 0.41 11.75
CA GLY A 298 6.53 1.46 10.81
C GLY A 298 5.39 2.34 11.32
N LEU A 299 5.16 3.46 10.64
CA LEU A 299 4.04 4.36 10.90
C LEU A 299 2.83 4.00 10.04
N PRO A 300 1.60 4.25 10.52
CA PRO A 300 0.40 4.11 9.70
C PRO A 300 0.42 5.08 8.51
N THR A 301 -0.09 4.63 7.36
CA THR A 301 -0.11 5.39 6.09
C THR A 301 -0.65 6.80 6.25
N LEU A 302 -1.77 6.95 6.97
CA LEU A 302 -2.47 8.23 7.12
C LEU A 302 -1.57 9.31 7.75
N PHE A 303 -0.91 8.98 8.86
CA PHE A 303 -0.01 9.90 9.57
C PHE A 303 1.27 10.16 8.79
N ALA A 304 1.83 9.10 8.20
CA ALA A 304 3.04 9.20 7.40
C ALA A 304 2.85 10.10 6.18
N LEU A 305 1.71 9.99 5.50
CA LEU A 305 1.38 10.84 4.36
C LEU A 305 1.27 12.31 4.78
N ALA A 306 0.48 12.62 5.80
CA ALA A 306 0.26 13.99 6.25
C ALA A 306 1.57 14.69 6.64
N ARG A 307 2.43 14.00 7.40
CA ARG A 307 3.76 14.50 7.78
C ARG A 307 4.68 14.69 6.57
N THR A 308 4.63 13.78 5.59
CA THR A 308 5.45 13.90 4.36
C THR A 308 5.09 15.17 3.62
N VAL A 309 3.80 15.36 3.37
CA VAL A 309 3.29 16.51 2.61
C VAL A 309 3.60 17.80 3.36
N GLN A 310 3.28 17.86 4.65
CA GLN A 310 3.55 19.04 5.48
C GLN A 310 5.03 19.42 5.44
N TYR A 311 5.93 18.46 5.63
CA TYR A 311 7.37 18.71 5.57
C TYR A 311 7.78 19.29 4.20
N LEU A 312 7.29 18.72 3.09
CA LEU A 312 7.63 19.21 1.75
C LEU A 312 7.02 20.59 1.44
N GLU A 313 5.84 20.90 2.00
CA GLU A 313 5.19 22.21 1.93
C GLU A 313 6.02 23.26 2.70
N GLU A 314 6.41 22.96 3.94
CA GLU A 314 7.23 23.85 4.80
C GLU A 314 8.61 24.15 4.20
N HIS A 315 9.20 23.19 3.48
CA HIS A 315 10.47 23.36 2.78
C HIS A 315 10.32 23.94 1.37
N GLY A 316 9.10 24.22 0.91
CA GLY A 316 8.84 24.83 -0.40
C GLY A 316 9.14 23.94 -1.60
N VAL A 317 9.22 22.62 -1.41
CA VAL A 317 9.62 21.65 -2.45
C VAL A 317 8.50 20.71 -2.90
N LYS A 318 7.30 20.80 -2.30
CA LYS A 318 6.15 19.93 -2.65
C LYS A 318 5.75 19.97 -4.13
N GLN A 319 5.95 21.11 -4.81
CA GLN A 319 5.67 21.25 -6.25
C GLN A 319 6.77 20.63 -7.14
N SER A 320 7.95 20.40 -6.58
CA SER A 320 9.10 19.81 -7.29
C SER A 320 9.19 18.30 -7.11
N ILE A 321 8.70 17.78 -5.97
CA ILE A 321 8.78 16.37 -5.58
C ILE A 321 7.36 15.80 -5.50
N SER A 322 7.05 14.85 -6.39
CA SER A 322 5.79 14.12 -6.32
C SER A 322 5.75 13.17 -5.12
N VAL A 323 4.61 13.05 -4.44
CA VAL A 323 4.39 12.13 -3.33
C VAL A 323 3.44 11.02 -3.77
N ILE A 324 3.84 9.77 -3.59
CA ILE A 324 3.00 8.60 -3.84
C ILE A 324 2.67 7.94 -2.51
N ALA A 325 1.39 7.88 -2.15
CA ALA A 325 0.94 7.22 -0.93
C ALA A 325 0.76 5.71 -1.16
N SER A 326 1.22 4.89 -0.22
CA SER A 326 1.14 3.43 -0.28
C SER A 326 0.87 2.83 1.10
N GLY A 327 0.20 1.68 1.14
CA GLY A 327 -0.12 0.93 2.35
C GLY A 327 -1.59 1.05 2.76
N GLY A 328 -2.32 -0.07 2.79
CA GLY A 328 -3.70 -0.12 3.29
C GLY A 328 -4.79 0.59 2.47
N LEU A 329 -4.47 1.14 1.29
CA LEU A 329 -5.46 1.82 0.44
C LEU A 329 -6.25 0.79 -0.40
N THR A 330 -7.57 0.78 -0.29
CA THR A 330 -8.43 -0.28 -0.85
C THR A 330 -9.68 0.22 -1.59
N THR A 331 -10.05 1.49 -1.46
CA THR A 331 -11.27 2.03 -2.06
C THR A 331 -11.01 3.37 -2.78
N PRO A 332 -11.85 3.77 -3.75
CA PRO A 332 -11.75 5.07 -4.41
C PRO A 332 -11.77 6.24 -3.39
N GLY A 333 -12.58 6.11 -2.34
CA GLY A 333 -12.61 7.05 -1.23
C GLY A 333 -11.27 7.14 -0.47
N HIS A 334 -10.55 6.04 -0.26
CA HIS A 334 -9.20 6.09 0.33
C HIS A 334 -8.23 6.80 -0.61
N PHE A 335 -8.30 6.51 -1.91
CA PHE A 335 -7.42 7.10 -2.92
C PHE A 335 -7.61 8.63 -2.97
N LEU A 336 -8.86 9.09 -3.05
CA LEU A 336 -9.19 10.52 -3.03
C LEU A 336 -8.78 11.21 -1.74
N LYS A 337 -8.99 10.60 -0.58
CA LYS A 337 -8.59 11.19 0.70
C LYS A 337 -7.07 11.31 0.81
N ALA A 338 -6.33 10.31 0.34
CA ALA A 338 -4.87 10.40 0.26
C ALA A 338 -4.43 11.53 -0.69
N MET A 339 -5.07 11.66 -1.86
CA MET A 339 -4.79 12.77 -2.77
C MET A 339 -5.12 14.14 -2.15
N ALA A 340 -6.26 14.25 -1.49
CA ALA A 340 -6.69 15.46 -0.81
C ALA A 340 -5.74 15.86 0.33
N LEU A 341 -5.10 14.90 1.01
CA LEU A 341 -4.04 15.15 1.99
C LEU A 341 -2.71 15.59 1.37
N GLY A 342 -2.61 15.56 0.03
CA GLY A 342 -1.48 16.08 -0.75
C GLY A 342 -0.63 15.01 -1.45
N ALA A 343 -1.08 13.75 -1.52
CA ALA A 343 -0.47 12.78 -2.43
C ALA A 343 -0.77 13.18 -3.89
N ASP A 344 0.20 13.08 -4.78
CA ASP A 344 -0.03 13.28 -6.22
C ASP A 344 -0.64 12.01 -6.85
N ALA A 345 -0.27 10.84 -6.32
CA ALA A 345 -0.82 9.56 -6.75
C ALA A 345 -0.83 8.54 -5.61
N VAL A 346 -1.47 7.39 -5.85
CA VAL A 346 -1.51 6.28 -4.90
C VAL A 346 -1.02 4.98 -5.51
N TYR A 347 -0.33 4.17 -4.71
CA TYR A 347 -0.03 2.79 -5.06
C TYR A 347 -1.06 1.83 -4.46
N ILE A 348 -1.49 0.87 -5.28
CA ILE A 348 -2.32 -0.25 -4.84
C ILE A 348 -1.63 -1.58 -5.13
N GLY A 349 -1.71 -2.52 -4.18
CA GLY A 349 -1.10 -3.85 -4.29
C GLY A 349 -2.13 -4.95 -4.02
N SER A 350 -2.43 -5.21 -2.74
CA SER A 350 -3.35 -6.27 -2.34
C SER A 350 -4.72 -6.17 -3.00
N ILE A 351 -5.32 -4.97 -3.05
CA ILE A 351 -6.63 -4.79 -3.69
C ILE A 351 -6.57 -4.99 -5.21
N ALA A 352 -5.46 -4.61 -5.87
CA ALA A 352 -5.27 -4.86 -7.29
C ALA A 352 -5.20 -6.37 -7.60
N LEU A 353 -4.55 -7.16 -6.74
CA LEU A 353 -4.55 -8.62 -6.87
C LEU A 353 -5.96 -9.20 -6.71
N ILE A 354 -6.75 -8.72 -5.74
CA ILE A 354 -8.13 -9.17 -5.57
C ILE A 354 -8.97 -8.84 -6.81
N ALA A 355 -8.86 -7.62 -7.33
CA ALA A 355 -9.55 -7.21 -8.55
C ALA A 355 -9.16 -8.04 -9.78
N LEU A 356 -7.86 -8.33 -9.94
CA LEU A 356 -7.34 -9.19 -11.01
C LEU A 356 -7.91 -10.62 -10.91
N LEU A 357 -7.97 -11.17 -9.70
CA LEU A 357 -8.46 -12.53 -9.51
C LEU A 357 -9.97 -12.64 -9.71
N GLN A 358 -10.78 -11.73 -9.15
CA GLN A 358 -12.25 -11.69 -9.26
C GLN A 358 -12.91 -13.08 -9.43
N THR A 359 -13.41 -13.43 -10.63
CA THR A 359 -14.10 -14.72 -10.87
C THR A 359 -13.18 -15.93 -10.78
N GLN A 360 -11.88 -15.74 -11.01
CA GLN A 360 -10.85 -16.79 -10.99
C GLN A 360 -10.58 -17.29 -9.56
N ILE A 361 -11.02 -16.55 -8.52
CA ILE A 361 -10.97 -17.02 -7.13
C ILE A 361 -11.74 -18.34 -6.96
N ALA A 362 -12.77 -18.58 -7.78
CA ALA A 362 -13.55 -19.82 -7.74
C ALA A 362 -12.71 -21.08 -8.05
N GLU A 363 -11.61 -20.95 -8.80
CA GLU A 363 -10.72 -22.07 -9.13
C GLU A 363 -9.98 -22.61 -7.89
N ALA A 364 -9.81 -21.79 -6.85
CA ALA A 364 -9.17 -22.21 -5.61
C ALA A 364 -10.16 -22.82 -4.61
N LEU A 365 -11.39 -22.32 -4.56
CA LEU A 365 -12.35 -22.65 -3.51
C LEU A 365 -13.09 -23.98 -3.80
N PRO A 366 -13.42 -24.77 -2.76
CA PRO A 366 -13.17 -24.57 -1.34
C PRO A 366 -11.84 -25.18 -0.84
N THR A 367 -11.01 -25.68 -1.75
CA THR A 367 -9.87 -26.55 -1.40
C THR A 367 -8.59 -25.82 -1.04
N GLU A 368 -8.36 -24.65 -1.65
CA GLU A 368 -7.15 -23.86 -1.50
C GLU A 368 -7.52 -22.38 -1.28
N PRO A 369 -6.69 -21.61 -0.55
CA PRO A 369 -6.97 -20.20 -0.35
C PRO A 369 -6.68 -19.39 -1.63
N PRO A 370 -7.42 -18.29 -1.91
CA PRO A 370 -7.29 -17.50 -3.14
C PRO A 370 -5.86 -17.01 -3.48
N PRO A 371 -4.99 -16.66 -2.50
CA PRO A 371 -3.59 -16.34 -2.80
C PRO A 371 -2.80 -17.47 -3.49
N GLN A 372 -3.27 -18.71 -3.53
CA GLN A 372 -2.58 -19.78 -4.28
C GLN A 372 -2.61 -19.60 -5.80
N ILE A 373 -3.40 -18.65 -6.32
CA ILE A 373 -3.49 -18.37 -7.76
C ILE A 373 -2.40 -17.35 -8.20
N PRO A 374 -2.26 -16.15 -7.62
CA PRO A 374 -1.30 -15.18 -8.13
C PRO A 374 0.14 -15.40 -7.63
N LEU A 375 0.34 -16.15 -6.55
CA LEU A 375 1.66 -16.29 -5.93
C LEU A 375 2.59 -17.18 -6.75
N TYR A 376 3.89 -16.87 -6.75
CA TYR A 376 4.89 -17.64 -7.50
C TYR A 376 4.99 -19.11 -7.07
N LEU A 377 4.77 -19.34 -5.77
CA LEU A 377 4.77 -20.67 -5.15
C LEU A 377 3.36 -21.25 -5.02
N GLY A 378 2.37 -20.54 -5.56
CA GLY A 378 0.99 -20.95 -5.56
C GLY A 378 0.79 -22.18 -6.42
N LYS A 379 0.00 -23.13 -5.92
CA LYS A 379 -0.30 -24.38 -6.64
C LYS A 379 -1.12 -24.16 -7.93
N LEU A 380 -1.90 -23.07 -7.96
CA LEU A 380 -2.86 -22.76 -9.02
C LEU A 380 -2.38 -21.63 -9.94
N LYS A 381 -1.07 -21.30 -9.87
CA LYS A 381 -0.50 -20.18 -10.65
C LYS A 381 -0.58 -20.35 -12.16
N GLU A 382 -0.59 -21.60 -12.61
CA GLU A 382 -0.72 -21.93 -14.03
C GLU A 382 -2.17 -21.81 -14.52
N ASP A 383 -3.15 -21.81 -13.61
CA ASP A 383 -4.57 -21.69 -13.95
C ASP A 383 -5.00 -20.22 -14.09
N LEU A 384 -4.13 -19.26 -13.76
CA LEU A 384 -4.40 -17.84 -13.93
C LEU A 384 -4.52 -17.47 -15.42
N ASP A 385 -5.68 -16.96 -15.81
CA ASP A 385 -5.93 -16.34 -17.10
C ASP A 385 -5.47 -14.88 -17.09
N VAL A 386 -4.47 -14.59 -17.93
CA VAL A 386 -3.81 -13.28 -18.01
C VAL A 386 -4.73 -12.23 -18.60
N GLU A 387 -5.47 -12.57 -19.66
CA GLU A 387 -6.34 -11.63 -20.37
C GLU A 387 -7.51 -11.22 -19.47
N LYS A 388 -8.18 -12.22 -18.92
CA LYS A 388 -9.31 -12.00 -18.03
C LYS A 388 -8.90 -11.23 -16.78
N GLY A 389 -7.72 -11.55 -16.24
CA GLY A 389 -7.15 -10.83 -15.09
C GLY A 389 -6.85 -9.36 -15.41
N ALA A 390 -6.27 -9.09 -16.59
CA ALA A 390 -5.98 -7.74 -17.04
C ALA A 390 -7.27 -6.92 -17.26
N GLU A 391 -8.29 -7.50 -17.90
CA GLU A 391 -9.59 -6.85 -18.12
C GLU A 391 -10.29 -6.51 -16.80
N HIS A 392 -10.32 -7.43 -15.84
CA HIS A 392 -10.93 -7.16 -14.54
C HIS A 392 -10.20 -6.06 -13.78
N LEU A 393 -8.86 -6.06 -13.79
CA LEU A 393 -8.07 -5.00 -13.18
C LEU A 393 -8.34 -3.65 -13.84
N ALA A 394 -8.36 -3.60 -15.17
CA ALA A 394 -8.66 -2.39 -15.93
C ALA A 394 -10.06 -1.84 -15.60
N ASN A 395 -11.06 -2.72 -15.51
CA ASN A 395 -12.42 -2.36 -15.11
C ASN A 395 -12.48 -1.82 -13.67
N PHE A 396 -11.75 -2.43 -12.74
CA PHE A 396 -11.66 -1.94 -11.36
C PHE A 396 -11.03 -0.54 -11.30
N LEU A 397 -9.91 -0.31 -12.01
CA LEU A 397 -9.25 0.99 -12.08
C LEU A 397 -10.17 2.04 -12.71
N LYS A 398 -10.80 1.72 -13.83
CA LYS A 398 -11.77 2.60 -14.52
C LYS A 398 -12.94 2.95 -13.60
N SER A 399 -13.57 1.95 -12.98
CA SER A 399 -14.69 2.17 -12.06
C SER A 399 -14.28 3.03 -10.87
N SER A 400 -13.07 2.81 -10.34
CA SER A 400 -12.53 3.61 -9.24
C SER A 400 -12.43 5.07 -9.65
N VAL A 401 -11.86 5.35 -10.82
CA VAL A 401 -11.70 6.72 -11.32
C VAL A 401 -13.05 7.37 -11.63
N GLU A 402 -14.01 6.65 -12.20
CA GLU A 402 -15.36 7.20 -12.39
C GLU A 402 -16.04 7.58 -11.07
N GLU A 403 -15.90 6.76 -10.02
CA GLU A 403 -16.39 7.12 -8.68
C GLU A 403 -15.66 8.37 -8.14
N MET A 404 -14.35 8.49 -8.38
CA MET A 404 -13.59 9.68 -7.96
C MET A 404 -14.07 10.95 -8.69
N LYS A 405 -14.41 10.84 -9.98
CA LYS A 405 -14.97 11.95 -10.77
C LYS A 405 -16.34 12.38 -10.23
N LEU A 406 -17.20 11.44 -9.84
CA LEU A 406 -18.49 11.76 -9.20
C LEU A 406 -18.31 12.58 -7.93
N VAL A 407 -17.30 12.27 -7.12
CA VAL A 407 -16.97 13.09 -5.95
C VAL A 407 -16.46 14.47 -6.37
N ALA A 408 -15.62 14.57 -7.40
CA ALA A 408 -15.17 15.88 -7.91
C ALA A 408 -16.35 16.77 -8.34
N TYR A 409 -17.37 16.22 -9.01
CA TYR A 409 -18.61 16.94 -9.33
C TYR A 409 -19.30 17.47 -8.06
N ALA A 410 -19.48 16.62 -7.06
CA ALA A 410 -20.11 16.97 -5.78
C ALA A 410 -19.33 18.02 -4.96
N LEU A 411 -18.01 18.13 -5.19
CA LEU A 411 -17.13 19.12 -4.55
C LEU A 411 -17.00 20.43 -5.34
N GLY A 412 -17.59 20.49 -6.55
CA GLY A 412 -17.45 21.65 -7.45
C GLY A 412 -16.04 21.79 -8.02
N LYS A 413 -15.37 20.67 -8.32
CA LYS A 413 -14.02 20.60 -8.90
C LYS A 413 -14.09 20.09 -10.34
N THR A 414 -13.13 20.49 -11.16
CA THR A 414 -13.00 20.04 -12.57
C THR A 414 -11.75 19.21 -12.81
N ASP A 415 -10.95 19.00 -11.78
CA ASP A 415 -9.70 18.25 -11.82
C ASP A 415 -9.50 17.60 -10.45
N LEU A 416 -9.13 16.32 -10.43
CA LEU A 416 -8.83 15.59 -9.20
C LEU A 416 -7.69 16.25 -8.41
N ALA A 417 -6.73 16.89 -9.07
CA ALA A 417 -5.63 17.61 -8.42
C ALA A 417 -6.09 18.87 -7.64
N GLN A 418 -7.31 19.36 -7.88
CA GLN A 418 -7.88 20.49 -7.13
C GLN A 418 -8.49 20.08 -5.78
N ILE A 419 -8.71 18.78 -5.55
CA ILE A 419 -9.24 18.26 -4.29
C ILE A 419 -8.10 18.29 -3.27
N ASN A 420 -8.31 19.00 -2.16
CA ASN A 420 -7.27 19.23 -1.16
C ASN A 420 -7.82 19.19 0.28
N LYS A 421 -6.96 19.49 1.27
CA LYS A 421 -7.29 19.47 2.71
C LYS A 421 -8.52 20.31 3.06
N MET A 422 -8.82 21.39 2.33
CA MET A 422 -10.00 22.23 2.55
C MET A 422 -11.31 21.55 2.14
N ASP A 423 -11.23 20.51 1.32
CA ASP A 423 -12.38 19.69 0.93
C ASP A 423 -12.56 18.50 1.90
N LEU A 424 -11.72 18.39 2.95
CA LEU A 424 -11.78 17.36 3.98
C LEU A 424 -12.30 17.89 5.31
N VAL A 425 -12.97 17.00 6.04
CA VAL A 425 -13.36 17.21 7.44
C VAL A 425 -13.26 15.88 8.19
N THR A 426 -13.02 15.90 9.49
CA THR A 426 -12.99 14.66 10.30
C THR A 426 -13.87 14.76 11.53
N VAL A 427 -14.44 13.63 11.94
CA VAL A 427 -15.25 13.50 13.18
C VAL A 427 -14.40 13.27 14.43
N ASP A 428 -13.07 13.27 14.29
CA ASP A 428 -12.10 12.99 15.35
C ASP A 428 -11.16 14.18 15.54
N ARG A 429 -11.09 14.72 16.76
CA ARG A 429 -10.34 15.94 17.05
C ARG A 429 -8.84 15.76 16.95
N ASP A 430 -8.34 14.59 17.32
CA ASP A 430 -6.90 14.32 17.28
C ASP A 430 -6.46 14.17 15.83
N LEU A 431 -7.28 13.52 14.99
CA LEU A 431 -7.04 13.49 13.55
C LEU A 431 -7.12 14.88 12.91
N ALA A 432 -8.06 15.73 13.33
CA ALA A 432 -8.16 17.10 12.80
C ALA A 432 -6.85 17.87 13.02
N GLN A 433 -6.31 17.78 14.24
CA GLN A 433 -5.06 18.41 14.61
C GLN A 433 -3.87 17.84 13.83
N VAL A 434 -3.73 16.52 13.78
CA VAL A 434 -2.53 15.88 13.19
C VAL A 434 -2.51 16.00 11.67
N LEU A 435 -3.67 15.93 11.01
CA LEU A 435 -3.77 16.02 9.55
C LEU A 435 -3.89 17.47 9.05
N GLN A 436 -4.07 18.43 9.96
CA GLN A 436 -4.37 19.84 9.67
C GLN A 436 -5.60 19.98 8.76
N ILE A 437 -6.68 19.31 9.15
CA ILE A 437 -8.00 19.40 8.51
C ILE A 437 -9.04 19.82 9.54
N ASP A 438 -10.20 20.28 9.07
CA ASP A 438 -11.26 20.77 9.94
C ASP A 438 -11.91 19.66 10.78
N TYR A 439 -12.31 19.99 12.01
CA TYR A 439 -13.14 19.13 12.84
C TYR A 439 -14.63 19.38 12.53
N ALA A 440 -15.37 18.30 12.26
CA ALA A 440 -16.78 18.35 11.81
C ALA A 440 -17.72 19.00 12.82
N GLY A 441 -17.37 18.98 14.12
CA GLY A 441 -18.20 19.57 15.16
C GLY A 441 -18.14 21.10 15.23
N PHE A 442 -17.27 21.76 14.45
CA PHE A 442 -17.18 23.21 14.38
C PHE A 442 -17.28 23.70 12.93
N PRO A 443 -17.90 24.87 12.67
CA PRO A 443 -17.82 25.50 11.37
C PRO A 443 -16.40 26.02 11.10
N PRO A 444 -15.98 26.17 9.82
CA PRO A 444 -14.62 26.58 9.47
C PRO A 444 -14.14 27.87 10.17
N GLY A 445 -14.99 28.88 10.29
CA GLY A 445 -14.65 30.14 10.98
C GLY A 445 -14.54 30.05 12.51
N LYS A 446 -14.80 28.89 13.11
CA LYS A 446 -14.73 28.64 14.56
C LYS A 446 -13.89 27.41 14.91
N GLN A 447 -13.03 26.96 14.00
CA GLN A 447 -12.03 25.95 14.34
C GLN A 447 -11.18 26.51 15.48
N LYS A 448 -11.06 25.75 16.57
CA LYS A 448 -10.18 26.17 17.66
C LYS A 448 -8.74 25.97 17.20
N PRO A 449 -7.87 26.99 17.33
CA PRO A 449 -6.48 26.82 16.97
C PRO A 449 -5.86 25.68 17.79
N SER A 450 -5.08 24.85 17.12
CA SER A 450 -4.32 23.76 17.73
C SER A 450 -3.45 24.31 18.86
N PRO A 451 -3.44 23.70 20.06
CA PRO A 451 -2.44 24.05 21.07
C PRO A 451 -1.05 23.72 20.52
N GLY A 452 -0.29 24.74 20.10
CA GLY A 452 1.05 24.58 19.54
C GLY A 452 1.32 25.25 18.19
N ALA A 453 0.30 25.79 17.51
CA ALA A 453 0.54 26.67 16.36
C ALA A 453 1.01 28.04 16.88
N ASN A 454 2.32 28.29 16.88
CA ASN A 454 2.86 29.63 17.11
C ASN A 454 2.35 30.54 15.98
N VAL A 455 1.29 31.29 16.27
CA VAL A 455 0.86 32.41 15.44
C VAL A 455 1.88 33.53 15.64
N THR A 456 2.72 33.78 14.65
CA THR A 456 3.40 35.07 14.53
C THR A 456 2.32 36.15 14.38
N PRO A 457 2.25 37.17 15.26
CA PRO A 457 1.26 38.23 15.11
C PRO A 457 1.65 39.11 13.93
N GLY A 458 0.89 39.05 12.84
CA GLY A 458 1.12 39.85 11.64
C GLY A 458 -0.19 40.24 10.96
N ALA A 459 -0.63 41.45 11.27
CA ALA A 459 -1.56 42.30 10.51
C ALA A 459 -2.92 41.71 10.12
N THR A 460 -3.96 42.08 10.87
CA THR A 460 -5.24 42.52 10.28
C THR A 460 -5.93 43.41 11.30
N GLU A 461 -5.74 44.72 11.15
CA GLU A 461 -6.70 45.71 11.64
C GLU A 461 -8.04 45.40 10.96
N MET A 462 -9.04 45.00 11.75
CA MET A 462 -10.42 45.00 11.29
C MET A 462 -10.92 46.45 11.32
N MET A 463 -11.21 46.94 10.12
CA MET A 463 -11.97 48.14 9.86
C MET A 463 -13.38 48.01 10.47
N ASP A 464 -13.77 49.01 11.25
CA ASP A 464 -15.09 49.15 11.90
C ASP A 464 -16.19 49.41 10.84
N PRO A 465 -17.38 48.77 10.88
CA PRO A 465 -18.39 48.90 9.84
C PRO A 465 -19.37 50.09 10.03
N ASP A 466 -18.96 51.21 10.63
CA ASP A 466 -19.86 52.32 10.98
C ASP A 466 -19.51 53.71 10.41
N GLU A 467 -18.79 53.78 9.29
CA GLU A 467 -18.64 55.03 8.50
C GLU A 467 -19.18 54.87 7.08
N SER A 468 -20.51 54.83 6.96
CA SER A 468 -21.19 55.06 5.68
C SER A 468 -22.46 55.90 5.84
N LEU A 469 -22.39 56.97 6.62
CA LEU A 469 -23.44 57.99 6.72
C LEU A 469 -22.78 59.35 7.00
N HIS A 470 -22.40 60.06 5.94
CA HIS A 470 -22.49 61.53 5.80
C HIS A 470 -21.56 62.03 4.68
N LEU A 471 -22.10 62.07 3.45
CA LEU A 471 -21.73 63.05 2.43
C LEU A 471 -22.97 63.32 1.56
N GLN A 472 -23.88 64.12 2.11
CA GLN A 472 -24.70 65.14 1.44
C GLN A 472 -25.01 66.24 2.46
#